data_AF-D4H463-F1
#
_entry.id   AF-D4H463-F1
#
_cell.length_a   1.000
_cell.length_b   1.000
_cell.length_c   1.000
_cell.angle_alpha   90.00
_cell.angle_beta   90.00
_cell.angle_gamma   90.00
#
_symmetry.space_group_name_H-M   'P 1'
#
loop_
_entity.id
_entity.type
_entity.pdbx_description
1 polymer ?
#
loop_
_entity_poly.entity_id
_entity_poly.type
_entity_poly.pdbx_seq_one_letter_code
_entity_poly.pdbx_strand_id
1 'polypeptide(L)'
;MFGKDDIVFSYTRSDAIADGVLVDVTDYTPEGEHVTLVRQAGFKIPVALTRAVYDSCVALPEEYEGLDDITGRLWDILFCMRMAAERNKQAAGVRFKVSVRDIAGKHDSGTQRVHELVSVIGPGDDANPVITIMYPNED
;
A
#
# COMPACT_ATOMS: atom_id res chain seq x y z
N MET A 1 20.33 -29.12 -23.48
CA MET A 1 21.40 -28.75 -22.53
C MET A 1 21.31 -27.24 -22.41
N PHE A 2 20.66 -26.71 -21.36
CA PHE A 2 20.54 -25.26 -21.17
C PHE A 2 21.83 -24.77 -20.52
N GLY A 3 22.48 -23.78 -21.16
CA GLY A 3 23.74 -23.21 -20.73
C GLY A 3 23.59 -22.37 -19.46
N LYS A 4 24.70 -22.15 -18.77
CA LYS A 4 24.81 -21.45 -17.48
C LYS A 4 24.53 -19.93 -17.57
N ASP A 5 23.92 -19.49 -18.66
CA ASP A 5 23.73 -18.09 -19.06
C ASP A 5 22.24 -17.72 -19.30
N ASP A 6 21.30 -18.59 -18.93
CA ASP A 6 19.86 -18.25 -18.85
C ASP A 6 19.55 -17.63 -17.47
N ILE A 7 20.24 -16.53 -17.14
CA ILE A 7 19.87 -15.70 -15.99
C ILE A 7 18.65 -14.88 -16.45
N VAL A 8 17.46 -15.40 -16.19
CA VAL A 8 16.27 -14.54 -16.06
C VAL A 8 16.53 -13.74 -14.79
N PHE A 9 16.85 -12.45 -14.94
CA PHE A 9 16.99 -11.56 -13.80
C PHE A 9 15.67 -11.59 -13.02
N SER A 10 15.69 -12.27 -11.86
CA SER A 10 14.53 -12.37 -11.00
C SER A 10 14.47 -11.08 -10.19
N TYR A 11 13.64 -10.14 -10.65
CA TYR A 11 13.35 -8.93 -9.88
C TYR A 11 12.51 -9.33 -8.66
N THR A 12 13.14 -9.31 -7.48
CA THR A 12 12.48 -9.73 -6.25
C THR A 12 11.67 -8.58 -5.65
N ARG A 13 10.75 -8.90 -4.75
CA ARG A 13 10.04 -7.88 -3.98
C ARG A 13 11.01 -7.05 -3.13
N SER A 14 12.03 -7.69 -2.58
CA SER A 14 13.10 -7.01 -1.85
C SER A 14 13.85 -6.01 -2.73
N ASP A 15 14.09 -6.35 -4.01
CA ASP A 15 14.65 -5.39 -4.98
C ASP A 15 13.67 -4.24 -5.25
N ALA A 16 12.38 -4.51 -5.41
CA ALA A 16 11.35 -3.48 -5.60
C ALA A 16 11.22 -2.52 -4.41
N ILE A 17 11.42 -3.01 -3.17
CA ILE A 17 11.47 -2.15 -1.99
C ILE A 17 12.78 -1.36 -1.94
N ALA A 18 13.91 -2.00 -2.23
CA ALA A 18 15.22 -1.35 -2.23
C ALA A 18 15.30 -0.23 -3.27
N ASP A 19 14.69 -0.45 -4.44
CA ASP A 19 14.56 0.55 -5.51
C ASP A 19 13.48 1.60 -5.23
N GLY A 20 12.71 1.44 -4.14
CA GLY A 20 11.65 2.35 -3.72
C GLY A 20 10.39 2.30 -4.58
N VAL A 21 10.24 1.28 -5.43
CA VAL A 21 9.04 1.03 -6.24
C VAL A 21 7.88 0.54 -5.37
N LEU A 22 8.18 -0.26 -4.35
CA LEU A 22 7.23 -0.70 -3.32
C LEU A 22 7.60 -0.11 -1.96
N VAL A 23 6.58 0.29 -1.21
CA VAL A 23 6.70 0.72 0.18
C VAL A 23 6.07 -0.34 1.06
N ASP A 24 6.90 -1.01 1.86
CA ASP A 24 6.42 -1.99 2.83
C ASP A 24 5.83 -1.27 4.05
N VAL A 25 4.58 -1.57 4.38
CA VAL A 25 3.88 -1.00 5.53
C VAL A 25 3.58 -2.06 6.60
N THR A 26 4.07 -3.29 6.42
CA THR A 26 3.81 -4.42 7.30
C THR A 26 4.21 -4.15 8.74
N ASP A 27 5.37 -3.52 8.93
CA ASP A 27 5.95 -3.26 10.26
C ASP A 27 5.64 -1.85 10.80
N TYR A 28 4.83 -1.07 10.08
CA TYR A 28 4.45 0.27 10.52
C TYR A 28 3.66 0.20 11.83
N THR A 29 4.21 0.82 12.88
CA THR A 29 3.61 0.85 14.22
C THR A 29 3.41 2.31 14.63
N PRO A 30 2.17 2.73 14.93
CA PRO A 30 1.89 4.08 15.42
C PRO A 30 2.63 4.38 16.72
N GLU A 31 2.91 5.65 16.98
CA GLU A 31 3.56 6.07 18.22
C GLU A 31 2.70 5.69 19.44
N GLY A 32 3.32 5.09 20.46
CA GLY A 32 2.64 4.66 21.68
C GLY A 32 1.89 3.33 21.59
N GLU A 33 1.86 2.69 20.41
CA GLU A 33 1.24 1.38 20.21
C GLU A 33 2.27 0.25 20.22
N HIS A 34 1.82 -0.96 20.57
CA HIS A 34 2.65 -2.18 20.57
C HIS A 34 2.31 -3.14 19.41
N VAL A 35 1.33 -2.78 18.59
CA VAL A 35 0.81 -3.61 17.52
C VAL A 35 0.87 -2.81 16.22
N THR A 36 1.40 -3.42 15.17
CA THR A 36 1.47 -2.80 13.84
C THR A 36 0.06 -2.41 13.34
N LEU A 37 -0.04 -1.30 12.62
CA LEU A 37 -1.31 -0.80 12.09
C LEU A 37 -2.01 -1.82 11.17
N VAL A 38 -1.24 -2.56 10.38
CA VAL A 38 -1.73 -3.66 9.50
C VAL A 38 -2.47 -4.73 10.31
N ARG A 39 -1.93 -5.10 11.48
CA ARG A 39 -2.56 -6.08 12.39
C ARG A 39 -3.78 -5.50 13.08
N GLN A 40 -3.74 -4.23 13.51
CA GLN A 40 -4.90 -3.52 14.07
C GLN A 40 -6.06 -3.47 13.06
N ALA A 41 -5.76 -3.24 11.78
CA ALA A 41 -6.73 -3.28 10.69
C ALA A 41 -7.27 -4.69 10.40
N GLY A 42 -6.67 -5.75 10.96
CA GLY A 42 -7.13 -7.13 10.88
C GLY A 42 -6.45 -7.99 9.81
N PHE A 43 -5.40 -7.48 9.15
CA PHE A 43 -4.66 -8.23 8.15
C PHE A 43 -3.67 -9.19 8.81
N LYS A 44 -3.58 -10.41 8.26
CA LYS A 44 -2.72 -11.47 8.77
C LYS A 44 -1.44 -11.68 7.95
N ILE A 45 -1.43 -11.14 6.74
CA ILE A 45 -0.36 -11.26 5.76
C ILE A 45 0.26 -9.87 5.52
N PRO A 46 1.53 -9.80 5.10
CA PRO A 46 2.21 -8.54 4.79
C PRO A 46 1.45 -7.69 3.77
N VAL A 47 1.59 -6.37 3.89
CA VAL A 47 0.95 -5.38 3.00
C VAL A 47 2.00 -4.41 2.48
N ALA A 48 2.03 -4.20 1.18
CA ALA A 48 2.80 -3.16 0.50
C ALA A 48 1.90 -2.23 -0.32
N LEU A 49 2.37 -1.00 -0.49
CA LEU A 49 1.82 0.00 -1.41
C LEU A 49 2.82 0.21 -2.55
N THR A 50 2.36 0.49 -3.78
CA THR A 50 3.25 1.09 -4.78
C THR A 50 3.67 2.48 -4.33
N ARG A 51 4.84 2.92 -4.80
CA ARG A 51 5.34 4.27 -4.53
C ARG A 51 4.33 5.35 -4.92
N ALA A 52 3.67 5.18 -6.06
CA ALA A 52 2.65 6.10 -6.54
C ALA A 52 1.47 6.22 -5.57
N VAL A 53 0.98 5.10 -5.01
CA VAL A 53 -0.09 5.12 -4.01
C VAL A 53 0.40 5.72 -2.69
N TYR A 54 1.60 5.35 -2.23
CA TYR A 54 2.16 5.91 -1.01
C TYR A 54 2.29 7.43 -1.11
N ASP A 55 2.93 7.94 -2.17
CA ASP A 55 3.15 9.38 -2.34
C ASP A 55 1.86 10.18 -2.51
N SER A 56 0.83 9.60 -3.15
CA SER A 56 -0.42 10.30 -3.39
C SER A 56 -1.38 10.26 -2.20
N CYS A 57 -1.40 9.15 -1.46
CA CYS A 57 -2.43 8.89 -0.46
C CYS A 57 -1.91 9.00 0.99
N VAL A 58 -0.67 8.60 1.24
CA VAL A 58 -0.11 8.41 2.59
C VAL A 58 0.92 9.46 2.94
N ALA A 59 1.84 9.78 2.02
CA ALA A 59 2.91 10.73 2.26
C ALA A 59 2.34 12.11 2.61
N LEU A 60 2.90 12.68 3.67
CA LEU A 60 2.49 13.97 4.21
C LEU A 60 3.71 14.88 4.28
N PRO A 61 3.70 16.07 3.66
CA PRO A 61 4.74 17.07 3.86
C PRO A 61 4.74 17.56 5.32
N GLU A 62 5.91 17.95 5.84
CA GLU A 62 6.08 18.39 7.24
C GLU A 62 5.15 19.57 7.61
N GLU A 63 4.79 20.42 6.65
CA GLU A 63 3.90 21.57 6.87
C GLU A 63 2.46 21.20 7.29
N TYR A 64 2.09 19.92 7.20
CA TYR A 64 0.79 19.40 7.64
C TYR A 64 0.85 18.66 8.98
N GLU A 65 2.00 18.64 9.65
CA GLU A 65 2.15 18.05 10.97
C GLU A 65 1.12 18.65 11.95
N GLY A 66 0.31 17.78 12.57
CA GLY A 66 -0.76 18.17 13.50
C GLY A 66 -2.09 18.58 12.85
N LEU A 67 -2.14 18.74 11.52
CA LEU A 67 -3.40 18.94 10.77
C LEU A 67 -3.94 17.64 10.17
N ASP A 68 -3.02 16.74 9.86
CA ASP A 68 -3.28 15.40 9.32
C ASP A 68 -2.10 14.52 9.72
N ASP A 69 -2.24 13.20 9.59
CA ASP A 69 -1.18 12.28 9.98
C ASP A 69 -1.10 11.03 9.10
N ILE A 70 0.11 10.49 8.99
CA ILE A 70 0.42 9.32 8.16
C ILE A 70 -0.32 8.07 8.66
N THR A 71 -0.53 7.94 9.98
CA THR A 71 -1.21 6.79 10.58
C THR A 71 -2.68 6.74 10.15
N GLY A 72 -3.41 7.84 10.24
CA GLY A 72 -4.81 7.97 9.85
C GLY A 72 -5.00 7.76 8.36
N ARG A 73 -4.13 8.34 7.53
CA ARG A 73 -4.14 8.12 6.07
C ARG A 73 -3.94 6.66 5.70
N LEU A 74 -2.97 6.00 6.33
CA LEU A 74 -2.73 4.57 6.10
C LEU A 74 -3.91 3.72 6.63
N TRP A 75 -4.48 4.11 7.78
CA TRP A 75 -5.65 3.46 8.34
C TRP A 75 -6.85 3.50 7.39
N ASP A 76 -7.13 4.64 6.76
CA ASP A 76 -8.23 4.79 5.80
C ASP A 76 -8.09 3.82 4.61
N ILE A 77 -6.88 3.68 4.06
CA ILE A 77 -6.61 2.72 2.98
C ILE A 77 -6.86 1.28 3.45
N LEU A 78 -6.28 0.90 4.59
CA LEU A 78 -6.40 -0.45 5.15
C LEU A 78 -7.86 -0.80 5.48
N PHE A 79 -8.59 0.14 6.07
CA PHE A 79 -9.99 -0.01 6.42
C PHE A 79 -10.89 -0.13 5.18
N CYS A 80 -10.73 0.77 4.20
CA CYS A 80 -11.48 0.70 2.95
C CYS A 80 -11.21 -0.60 2.17
N MET A 81 -9.95 -1.04 2.11
CA MET A 81 -9.57 -2.32 1.51
C MET A 81 -10.27 -3.48 2.21
N ARG A 82 -10.21 -3.52 3.55
CA ARG A 82 -10.87 -4.58 4.34
C ARG A 82 -12.37 -4.61 4.06
N MET A 83 -13.03 -3.46 4.08
CA MET A 83 -14.46 -3.38 3.81
C MET A 83 -14.83 -3.86 2.41
N ALA A 84 -14.01 -3.56 1.42
CA ALA A 84 -14.22 -4.05 0.05
C ALA A 84 -13.97 -5.57 -0.07
N ALA A 85 -12.97 -6.10 0.65
CA ALA A 85 -12.66 -7.53 0.68
C ALA A 85 -13.76 -8.34 1.36
N GLU A 86 -14.31 -7.85 2.47
CA GLU A 86 -15.42 -8.49 3.18
C GLU A 86 -16.69 -8.58 2.32
N ARG A 87 -16.90 -7.61 1.40
CA ARG A 87 -18.01 -7.58 0.44
C ARG A 87 -17.79 -8.50 -0.76
N ASN A 88 -16.53 -8.77 -1.15
CA ASN A 88 -16.17 -9.47 -2.38
C ASN A 88 -15.25 -10.67 -2.14
N LYS A 89 -15.67 -11.59 -1.27
CA LYS A 89 -14.84 -12.73 -0.80
C LYS A 89 -14.36 -13.71 -1.89
N GLN A 90 -14.92 -13.65 -3.10
CA GLN A 90 -14.63 -14.56 -4.22
C GLN A 90 -13.81 -13.91 -5.34
N ALA A 91 -13.42 -12.64 -5.20
CA ALA A 91 -12.67 -11.94 -6.24
C ALA A 91 -11.17 -12.20 -6.11
N ALA A 92 -10.48 -12.38 -7.25
CA ALA A 92 -9.02 -12.54 -7.31
C ALA A 92 -8.25 -11.24 -6.98
N GLY A 93 -8.95 -10.10 -7.01
CA GLY A 93 -8.44 -8.80 -6.61
C GLY A 93 -9.59 -7.92 -6.09
N VAL A 94 -9.29 -7.03 -5.16
CA VAL A 94 -10.29 -6.18 -4.52
C VAL A 94 -10.10 -4.75 -5.00
N ARG A 95 -11.11 -4.20 -5.66
CA ARG A 95 -11.14 -2.78 -6.03
C ARG A 95 -11.89 -1.99 -4.97
N PHE A 96 -11.33 -0.85 -4.59
CA PHE A 96 -11.92 0.02 -3.58
C PHE A 96 -11.59 1.48 -3.85
N LYS A 97 -12.30 2.38 -3.18
CA LYS A 97 -12.04 3.81 -3.24
C LYS A 97 -11.67 4.31 -1.85
N VAL A 98 -10.70 5.21 -1.79
CA VAL A 98 -10.30 5.93 -0.58
C VAL A 98 -10.34 7.43 -0.88
N SER A 99 -10.82 8.21 0.08
CA SER A 99 -10.88 9.68 -0.03
C SER A 99 -9.82 10.24 0.90
N VAL A 100 -8.83 10.94 0.35
CA VAL A 100 -7.74 11.54 1.11
C VAL A 100 -7.70 13.04 0.83
N ARG A 101 -7.26 13.87 1.78
CA ARG A 101 -7.08 15.29 1.50
C ARG A 101 -6.04 15.46 0.39
N ASP A 102 -6.40 16.24 -0.62
CA ASP A 102 -5.57 16.50 -1.79
C ASP A 102 -4.48 17.51 -1.44
N ILE A 103 -3.33 16.97 -1.10
CA ILE A 103 -2.10 17.70 -0.77
C ILE A 103 -1.07 17.59 -1.89
N ALA A 104 -1.48 17.05 -3.05
CA ALA A 104 -0.58 16.80 -4.18
C ALA A 104 -0.31 18.12 -4.95
N GLY A 105 0.76 18.81 -4.56
CA GLY A 105 1.23 20.06 -5.18
C GLY A 105 1.30 21.20 -4.17
N LYS A 106 1.98 22.31 -4.52
CA LYS A 106 2.18 23.49 -3.64
C LYS A 106 0.90 24.22 -3.19
N HIS A 107 -0.28 23.64 -3.41
CA HIS A 107 -1.57 24.20 -3.08
C HIS A 107 -2.45 23.14 -2.43
N ASP A 108 -2.58 23.19 -1.11
CA ASP A 108 -3.72 22.59 -0.41
C ASP A 108 -4.99 23.27 -0.95
N SER A 109 -5.80 22.54 -1.69
CA SER A 109 -7.10 23.04 -2.11
C SER A 109 -8.14 22.97 -0.98
N GLY A 110 -7.80 22.33 0.14
CA GLY A 110 -8.72 21.98 1.23
C GLY A 110 -9.73 20.90 0.84
N THR A 111 -9.63 20.34 -0.38
CA THR A 111 -10.60 19.36 -0.90
C THR A 111 -10.12 17.93 -0.68
N GLN A 112 -11.05 17.01 -0.62
CA GLN A 112 -10.73 15.59 -0.70
C GLN A 112 -10.65 15.12 -2.15
N ARG A 113 -9.65 14.29 -2.45
CA ARG A 113 -9.52 13.56 -3.70
C ARG A 113 -9.83 12.09 -3.48
N VAL A 114 -10.63 11.53 -4.38
CA VAL A 114 -10.97 10.11 -4.38
C VAL A 114 -9.96 9.35 -5.25
N HIS A 115 -9.32 8.34 -4.66
CA HIS A 115 -8.41 7.43 -5.33
C HIS A 115 -9.08 6.07 -5.51
N GLU A 116 -9.08 5.57 -6.74
CA GLU A 116 -9.52 4.21 -7.04
C GLU A 116 -8.31 3.29 -7.03
N LEU A 117 -8.31 2.32 -6.12
CA LEU A 117 -7.18 1.42 -5.87
C LEU A 117 -7.61 -0.03 -6.08
N VAL A 118 -6.62 -0.88 -6.39
CA VAL A 118 -6.77 -2.34 -6.43
C VAL A 118 -5.78 -2.96 -5.45
N SER A 119 -6.23 -3.99 -4.75
CA SER A 119 -5.34 -4.87 -3.97
C SER A 119 -5.29 -6.26 -4.60
N VAL A 120 -4.08 -6.77 -4.79
CA VAL A 120 -3.82 -8.11 -5.33
C VAL A 120 -3.02 -8.91 -4.30
N ILE A 121 -3.29 -10.21 -4.21
CA ILE A 121 -2.51 -11.14 -3.37
C ILE A 121 -1.58 -11.93 -4.30
N GLY A 122 -0.28 -11.80 -4.09
CA GLY A 122 0.76 -12.52 -4.84
C GLY A 122 1.78 -13.20 -3.92
N PRO A 123 2.64 -14.07 -4.47
CA PRO A 123 3.76 -14.62 -3.72
C PRO A 123 4.81 -13.54 -3.44
N GLY A 124 5.26 -13.43 -2.19
CA GLY A 124 6.47 -12.71 -1.83
C GLY A 124 7.73 -13.54 -2.09
N ASP A 125 8.89 -13.01 -1.71
CA ASP A 125 10.20 -13.62 -1.99
C ASP A 125 10.36 -15.02 -1.37
N ASP A 126 9.76 -15.24 -0.19
CA ASP A 126 9.73 -16.55 0.49
C ASP A 126 8.54 -17.44 0.07
N ALA A 127 7.87 -17.11 -1.05
CA ALA A 127 6.59 -17.69 -1.49
C ALA A 127 5.40 -17.49 -0.51
N ASN A 128 5.60 -16.74 0.57
CA ASN A 128 4.53 -16.35 1.49
C ASN A 128 3.59 -15.34 0.80
N PRO A 129 2.27 -15.41 1.04
CA PRO A 129 1.33 -14.48 0.44
C PRO A 129 1.55 -13.04 0.94
N VAL A 130 1.52 -12.08 0.02
CA VAL A 130 1.64 -10.63 0.30
C VAL A 130 0.53 -9.89 -0.43
N ILE A 131 -0.05 -8.88 0.22
CA ILE A 131 -0.98 -7.94 -0.41
C ILE A 131 -0.18 -6.78 -1.00
N THR A 132 -0.40 -6.47 -2.27
CA THR A 132 0.09 -5.25 -2.91
C THR A 132 -1.10 -4.38 -3.27
N ILE A 133 -1.08 -3.13 -2.84
CA ILE A 133 -2.08 -2.10 -3.14
C ILE A 133 -1.47 -1.14 -4.16
N MET A 134 -2.17 -0.95 -5.28
CA MET A 134 -1.70 -0.16 -6.41
C MET A 134 -2.87 0.51 -7.14
N TYR A 135 -2.57 1.40 -8.09
CA TYR A 135 -3.59 1.89 -9.01
C TYR A 135 -3.95 0.83 -10.05
N PRO A 136 -5.20 0.81 -10.57
CA PRO A 136 -5.64 -0.18 -11.56
C PRO A 136 -4.86 -0.22 -12.87
N ASN A 137 -4.09 0.83 -13.18
CA ASN A 137 -3.23 0.91 -14.36
C ASN A 137 -1.79 0.42 -14.12
N GLU A 138 -1.48 0.00 -12.89
CA GLU A 138 -0.19 -0.59 -12.49
C GLU A 138 -0.27 -2.13 -12.40
N ASP A 139 -1.47 -2.71 -12.49
CA ASP A 139 -1.76 -4.16 -12.51
C ASP A 139 -1.68 -4.76 -13.92
#